data_AF-A0A1G0MFV3-F1
#
_entry.id   AF-A0A1G0MFV3-F1
#
_cell.length_a   1.000
_cell.length_b   1.000
_cell.length_c   1.000
_cell.angle_alpha   90.00
_cell.angle_beta   90.00
_cell.angle_gamma   90.00
#
_symmetry.space_group_name_H-M   'P 1'
#
loop_
_entity.id
_entity.type
_entity.pdbx_description
1 polymer ?
#
loop_
_entity_poly.entity_id
_entity_poly.type
_entity_poly.pdbx_seq_one_letter_code
_entity_poly.pdbx_strand_id
1 'polypeptide(L)'
;MIRDGQADGAPYAALLVTPGNGVAFQRRAAAGGPSVYTPADAGIPVWLRLARTGNLFTAWMSPDKDAWTLVGADTVPLATTVSVGLAVTSHANGTTTTATVDNVAITP
;
A
#
# COMPACT_ATOMS: atom_id res chain seq x y z
N MET A 1 3.81 0.00 -2.52
CA MET A 1 2.82 0.57 -3.46
C MET A 1 3.06 -0.02 -4.83
N ILE A 2 1.98 -0.32 -5.56
CA ILE A 2 1.98 -0.72 -6.97
C ILE A 2 1.10 0.30 -7.71
N ARG A 3 1.63 0.95 -8.76
CA ARG A 3 0.93 2.05 -9.45
C ARG A 3 1.20 2.10 -10.94
N ASP A 4 0.28 2.72 -11.66
CA ASP A 4 0.35 2.90 -13.12
C ASP A 4 1.06 4.23 -13.48
N GLY A 5 2.39 4.19 -13.61
CA GLY A 5 3.21 5.35 -13.95
C GLY A 5 3.32 6.40 -12.84
N GLN A 6 3.80 7.60 -13.18
CA GLN A 6 4.16 8.66 -12.22
C GLN A 6 3.16 9.82 -12.13
N ALA A 7 2.12 9.84 -12.97
CA ALA A 7 1.12 10.92 -12.95
C ALA A 7 0.38 11.01 -11.60
N ASP A 8 0.09 12.23 -11.13
CA ASP A 8 -0.55 12.49 -9.82
C ASP A 8 -1.86 11.71 -9.61
N GLY A 9 -2.64 11.60 -10.69
CA GLY A 9 -3.92 10.90 -10.72
C GLY A 9 -3.85 9.41 -11.00
N ALA A 10 -2.67 8.80 -11.13
CA ALA A 10 -2.51 7.41 -11.54
C ALA A 10 -3.30 6.43 -10.65
N PRO A 11 -3.95 5.40 -11.23
CA PRO A 11 -4.43 4.24 -10.49
C PRO A 11 -3.31 3.58 -9.68
N TYR A 12 -3.65 3.08 -8.49
CA TYR A 12 -2.69 2.42 -7.61
C TYR A 12 -3.35 1.54 -6.56
N ALA A 13 -2.53 0.67 -5.97
CA ALA A 13 -2.79 -0.05 -4.74
C ALA A 13 -1.60 0.16 -3.78
N ALA A 14 -1.87 0.53 -2.53
CA ALA A 14 -0.87 0.76 -1.50
C ALA A 14 -1.34 0.18 -0.18
N LEU A 15 -0.43 -0.49 0.54
CA LEU A 15 -0.62 -0.82 1.94
C LEU A 15 0.33 0.06 2.73
N LEU A 16 -0.23 0.92 3.57
CA LEU A 16 0.49 1.97 4.30
C LEU A 16 0.29 1.78 5.79
N VAL A 17 1.20 2.30 6.60
CA VAL A 17 1.11 2.31 8.07
C VAL A 17 1.45 3.69 8.59
N THR A 18 0.75 4.12 9.64
CA THR A 18 1.06 5.34 10.40
C THR A 18 1.09 5.02 11.90
N PRO A 19 1.88 5.76 12.72
CA PRO A 19 1.89 5.55 14.16
C PRO A 19 0.54 5.79 14.85
N GLY A 20 -0.31 6.67 14.29
CA GLY A 20 -1.56 7.09 14.92
C GLY A 20 -2.83 6.45 14.36
N ASN A 21 -2.82 5.94 13.12
CA ASN A 21 -4.00 5.37 12.46
C ASN A 21 -3.84 3.90 12.05
N GLY A 22 -2.77 3.23 12.48
CA GLY A 22 -2.51 1.84 12.12
C GLY A 22 -2.25 1.66 10.62
N VAL A 23 -2.73 0.53 10.08
CA VAL A 23 -2.54 0.12 8.69
C VAL A 23 -3.74 0.51 7.84
N ALA A 24 -3.49 0.92 6.59
CA ALA A 24 -4.52 1.24 5.62
C ALA A 24 -4.20 0.64 4.26
N PHE A 25 -5.11 -0.18 3.74
CA PHE A 25 -5.10 -0.57 2.33
C PHE A 25 -5.78 0.51 1.50
N GLN A 26 -4.98 1.38 0.89
CA GLN A 26 -5.42 2.48 0.03
C GLN A 26 -5.35 2.11 -1.45
N ARG A 27 -6.30 2.61 -2.24
CA ARG A 27 -6.33 2.36 -3.69
C ARG A 27 -7.10 3.40 -4.46
N ARG A 28 -6.75 3.55 -5.74
CA ARG A 28 -7.47 4.32 -6.75
C ARG A 28 -7.66 3.44 -7.97
N ALA A 29 -8.91 3.19 -8.37
CA ALA A 29 -9.24 2.28 -9.46
C ALA A 29 -9.06 2.90 -10.86
N ALA A 30 -9.28 4.21 -11.00
CA ALA A 30 -9.25 4.91 -12.28
C ALA A 30 -8.45 6.21 -12.20
N ALA A 31 -7.86 6.63 -13.33
CA ALA A 31 -7.07 7.85 -13.40
C ALA A 31 -7.92 9.06 -13.01
N GLY A 32 -7.41 9.90 -12.10
CA GLY A 32 -8.13 11.07 -11.57
C GLY A 32 -9.33 10.74 -10.66
N GLY A 33 -9.62 9.45 -10.43
CA GLY A 33 -10.69 9.01 -9.55
C GLY A 33 -10.37 9.19 -8.06
N PRO A 34 -11.39 9.02 -7.19
CA PRO A 34 -11.18 9.07 -5.75
C PRO A 34 -10.25 7.95 -5.28
N SER A 35 -9.50 8.24 -4.22
CA SER A 35 -8.87 7.17 -3.43
C SER A 35 -9.84 6.69 -2.37
N VAL A 36 -9.91 5.38 -2.18
CA VAL A 36 -10.64 4.73 -1.10
C VAL A 36 -9.66 3.94 -0.23
N TYR A 37 -10.06 3.60 0.99
CA TYR A 37 -9.21 2.81 1.88
C TYR A 37 -9.99 1.86 2.78
N THR A 38 -9.32 0.79 3.19
CA THR A 38 -9.76 -0.13 4.24
C THR A 38 -8.80 -0.02 5.43
N PRO A 39 -9.26 0.41 6.62
CA PRO A 39 -8.41 0.49 7.81
C PRO A 39 -8.21 -0.88 8.47
N ALA A 40 -7.10 -1.03 9.18
CA ALA A 40 -6.84 -2.13 10.09
C ALA A 40 -5.97 -1.65 11.27
N ASP A 41 -6.35 -2.05 12.47
CA ASP A 41 -5.59 -1.73 13.67
C ASP A 41 -4.30 -2.55 13.72
N ALA A 42 -3.17 -1.87 13.87
CA ALA A 42 -1.87 -2.51 14.06
C ALA A 42 -0.93 -1.56 14.80
N GLY A 43 -0.14 -2.12 15.72
CA GLY A 43 1.02 -1.45 16.28
C GLY A 43 2.23 -1.53 15.35
N ILE A 44 3.20 -0.64 15.54
CA ILE A 44 4.49 -0.69 14.86
C ILE A 44 5.57 -1.26 15.81
N PRO A 45 6.58 -2.02 15.31
CA PRO A 45 6.77 -2.42 13.91
C PRO A 45 5.75 -3.47 13.43
N VAL A 46 5.47 -3.47 12.12
CA VAL A 46 4.54 -4.40 11.47
C VAL A 46 5.04 -4.78 10.08
N TRP A 47 4.84 -6.04 9.71
CA TRP A 47 5.10 -6.55 8.38
C TRP A 47 3.91 -6.27 7.47
N LEU A 48 4.19 -5.80 6.26
CA LEU A 48 3.18 -5.49 5.26
C LEU A 48 3.43 -6.35 4.01
N ARG A 49 2.35 -6.89 3.44
CA ARG A 49 2.40 -7.63 2.18
C ARG A 49 1.26 -7.19 1.28
N LEU A 50 1.61 -6.79 0.07
CA LEU A 50 0.66 -6.44 -0.98
C LEU A 50 0.91 -7.38 -2.17
N ALA A 51 -0.01 -8.30 -2.39
CA ALA A 51 0.03 -9.23 -3.51
C ALA A 51 -0.85 -8.73 -4.66
N ARG A 52 -0.42 -8.95 -5.90
CA ARG A 52 -1.20 -8.69 -7.11
C ARG A 52 -1.32 -9.98 -7.92
N THR A 53 -2.55 -10.36 -8.29
CA THR A 53 -2.83 -11.44 -9.24
C THR A 53 -3.77 -10.92 -10.31
N GLY A 54 -3.24 -10.68 -11.51
CA GLY A 54 -3.98 -9.96 -12.56
C GLY A 54 -4.32 -8.55 -12.09
N ASN A 55 -5.62 -8.26 -11.91
CA ASN A 55 -6.09 -6.98 -11.35
C ASN A 55 -6.52 -7.07 -9.87
N LEU A 56 -6.49 -8.26 -9.27
CA LEU A 56 -6.83 -8.43 -7.86
C LEU A 56 -5.61 -8.10 -7.00
N PHE A 57 -5.80 -7.17 -6.06
CA PHE A 57 -4.83 -6.85 -5.03
C PHE A 57 -5.31 -7.40 -3.69
N THR A 58 -4.40 -8.01 -2.95
CA THR A 58 -4.68 -8.53 -1.61
C THR A 58 -3.64 -8.00 -0.64
N ALA A 59 -4.10 -7.31 0.38
CA ALA A 59 -3.30 -6.66 1.40
C ALA A 59 -3.34 -7.46 2.70
N TRP A 60 -2.17 -7.75 3.25
CA TRP A 60 -2.00 -8.50 4.49
C TRP A 60 -1.02 -7.79 5.41
N MET A 61 -1.21 -7.96 6.71
CA MET A 61 -0.29 -7.49 7.74
C MET A 61 0.09 -8.63 8.68
N SER A 62 1.23 -8.51 9.34
CA SER A 62 1.67 -9.50 10.33
C SER A 62 2.55 -8.83 11.41
N PRO A 63 2.37 -9.17 12.70
CA PRO A 63 3.26 -8.69 13.75
C PRO A 63 4.63 -9.38 13.74
N ASP A 64 4.75 -10.56 13.12
CA ASP A 64 5.89 -11.47 13.30
C ASP A 64 6.45 -12.07 11.99
N LYS A 65 5.87 -11.76 10.81
CA LYS A 65 6.18 -12.31 9.48
C LYS A 65 5.61 -13.72 9.22
N ASP A 66 5.04 -14.37 10.23
CA ASP A 66 4.57 -15.75 10.15
C ASP A 66 3.03 -15.80 10.14
N ALA A 67 2.39 -15.12 11.09
CA ALA A 67 0.95 -15.02 11.20
C ALA A 67 0.42 -13.83 10.40
N TRP A 68 -0.13 -14.10 9.21
CA TRP A 68 -0.66 -13.07 8.31
C TRP A 68 -2.18 -12.90 8.48
N THR A 69 -2.59 -11.66 8.72
CA THR A 69 -4.00 -11.25 8.79
C THR A 69 -4.36 -10.47 7.53
N LEU A 70 -5.47 -10.83 6.89
CA LEU A 70 -6.01 -10.12 5.75
C LEU A 70 -6.52 -8.74 6.18
N VAL A 71 -6.01 -7.68 5.54
CA VAL A 71 -6.51 -6.31 5.67
C VAL A 71 -7.64 -6.07 4.68
N GLY A 72 -7.51 -6.57 3.46
CA GLY A 72 -8.56 -6.48 2.44
C GLY A 72 -8.10 -6.93 1.06
N ALA A 73 -9.07 -7.08 0.16
CA ALA A 73 -8.82 -7.39 -1.24
C ALA A 73 -9.70 -6.51 -2.13
N ASP A 74 -9.18 -6.09 -3.29
CA ASP A 74 -9.99 -5.42 -4.30
C ASP A 74 -9.38 -5.49 -5.70
N THR A 75 -10.25 -5.30 -6.69
CA THR A 75 -9.87 -5.25 -8.10
C THR A 75 -9.50 -3.82 -8.48
N VAL A 76 -8.24 -3.61 -8.85
CA VAL A 76 -7.72 -2.34 -9.36
C VAL A 76 -7.15 -2.61 -10.75
N PRO A 77 -7.79 -2.13 -11.83
CA PRO A 77 -7.32 -2.38 -13.19
C PRO A 77 -6.06 -1.54 -13.45
N LEU A 78 -4.88 -2.13 -13.23
CA LEU A 78 -3.59 -1.51 -13.59
C LEU A 78 -3.07 -2.11 -14.89
N ALA A 79 -2.24 -1.36 -15.61
CA ALA A 79 -1.49 -1.88 -16.75
C ALA A 79 -0.63 -3.11 -16.39
N THR A 80 -0.15 -3.81 -17.41
CA THR A 80 0.78 -4.95 -17.25
C THR A 80 2.14 -4.48 -16.74
N THR A 81 2.62 -3.34 -17.25
CA THR A 81 3.83 -2.68 -16.75
C THR A 81 3.44 -1.69 -15.66
N VAL A 82 4.02 -1.84 -14.47
CA VAL A 82 3.72 -1.00 -13.31
C VAL A 82 4.99 -0.60 -12.59
N SER A 83 4.91 0.48 -11.83
CA SER A 83 5.95 0.82 -10.85
C SER A 83 5.62 0.18 -9.51
N VAL A 84 6.61 -0.50 -8.92
CA VAL A 84 6.51 -1.14 -7.60
C VAL A 84 7.60 -0.58 -6.71
N GLY A 85 7.24 -0.19 -5.49
CA GLY A 85 8.24 0.32 -4.55
C GLY A 85 7.65 0.77 -3.21
N LEU A 86 8.54 1.35 -2.40
CA LEU A 86 8.19 1.97 -1.14
C LEU A 86 7.68 3.40 -1.37
N ALA A 87 6.70 3.81 -0.57
CA ALA A 87 6.16 5.16 -0.59
C ALA A 87 6.15 5.69 0.84
N VAL A 88 6.66 6.89 1.04
CA VAL A 88 6.71 7.59 2.32
C VAL A 88 6.19 9.00 2.11
N THR A 89 5.28 9.44 2.97
CA THR A 89 4.70 10.78 2.93
C THR A 89 4.37 11.24 4.33
N SER A 90 4.57 12.53 4.62
CA SER A 90 4.11 13.16 5.86
C SER A 90 2.62 13.43 5.87
N HIS A 91 1.97 13.35 4.70
CA HIS A 91 0.60 13.80 4.47
C HIS A 91 0.37 15.31 4.72
N ALA A 92 1.42 16.07 5.00
CA ALA A 92 1.36 17.50 5.32
C ALA A 92 2.33 18.28 4.43
N ASN A 93 1.79 19.22 3.65
CA ASN A 93 2.59 20.07 2.77
C ASN A 93 3.63 20.86 3.58
N GLY A 94 4.87 20.94 3.08
CA GLY A 94 5.98 21.62 3.76
C GLY A 94 6.56 20.89 4.97
N THR A 95 6.02 19.72 5.34
CA THR A 95 6.52 18.92 6.47
C THR A 95 7.21 17.66 5.96
N THR A 96 8.42 17.39 6.43
CA THR A 96 9.14 16.14 6.13
C THR A 96 8.78 15.05 7.13
N THR A 97 8.85 13.78 6.72
CA THR A 97 8.75 12.64 7.63
C THR A 97 9.87 11.64 7.34
N THR A 98 10.16 10.78 8.31
CA THR A 98 11.10 9.67 8.18
C THR A 98 10.40 8.37 8.56
N ALA A 99 10.59 7.33 7.75
CA ALA A 99 10.12 5.98 8.04
C ALA A 99 11.30 5.02 7.92
N THR A 100 11.43 4.11 8.89
CA THR A 100 12.38 3.00 8.80
C THR A 100 11.66 1.80 8.19
N VAL A 101 12.23 1.26 7.12
CA VAL A 101 11.74 0.06 6.44
C VAL A 101 12.90 -0.90 6.32
N ASP A 102 12.66 -2.18 6.65
CA ASP A 102 13.67 -3.23 6.60
C ASP A 102 13.07 -4.50 5.98
N ASN A 103 13.93 -5.45 5.59
CA ASN A 103 13.56 -6.77 5.04
C ASN A 103 12.63 -6.71 3.82
N VAL A 104 12.95 -5.82 2.87
CA VAL A 104 12.15 -5.60 1.67
C VAL A 104 12.37 -6.72 0.66
N ALA A 105 11.28 -7.32 0.18
CA ALA A 105 11.28 -8.28 -0.92
C ALA A 105 10.21 -7.93 -1.96
N ILE A 106 10.56 -8.02 -3.24
CA ILE A 106 9.65 -7.89 -4.37
C ILE A 106 9.87 -9.12 -5.25
N THR A 107 8.81 -9.92 -5.41
CA THR A 107 8.84 -11.15 -6.21
C THR A 107 7.75 -11.11 -7.28
N PRO A 108 8.00 -11.67 -8.48
CA PRO A 108 6.96 -11.87 -9.49
C PRO A 108 5.83 -12.79 -9.03
#